data_AF-A0A349DCQ8-F1
#
_entry.id   AF-A0A349DCQ8-F1
#
_cell.length_a   1.000
_cell.length_b   1.000
_cell.length_c   1.000
_cell.angle_alpha   90.00
_cell.angle_beta   90.00
_cell.angle_gamma   90.00
#
_symmetry.space_group_name_H-M   'P 1'
#
loop_
_entity.id
_entity.type
_entity.pdbx_description
1 polymer ?
#
loop_
_entity_poly.entity_id
_entity_poly.type
_entity_poly.pdbx_seq_one_letter_code
_entity_poly.pdbx_strand_id
1 'polypeptide(L)'
;LTLRFTFDSEIDYSGAYLAFEEADRLEKIVFNGNDIAKELCGNFVDISIFKVKLTDIVKGRNVLEMTYDYGEKTDIENVFILGNFGVKIMGTEKTVIPMPEKIGFGDITRQGFPFYGDNITYKFNATSVNGKMDICASWYRGAMISVKVDGEEK
;
A
#
# COMPACT_ATOMS: atom_id res chain seq x y z
N LEU A 1 3.08 -24.09 -8.76
CA LEU A 1 1.76 -23.39 -8.78
C LEU A 1 1.94 -22.03 -9.41
N THR A 2 1.02 -21.57 -10.27
CA THR A 2 1.04 -20.20 -10.80
C THR A 2 -0.18 -19.42 -10.33
N LEU A 3 0.07 -18.30 -9.67
CA LEU A 3 -0.95 -17.35 -9.24
C LEU A 3 -1.04 -16.22 -10.26
N ARG A 4 -2.27 -15.80 -10.56
CA ARG A 4 -2.53 -14.68 -11.47
C ARG A 4 -3.42 -13.65 -10.80
N PHE A 5 -2.90 -12.45 -10.65
CA PHE A 5 -3.58 -11.30 -10.10
C PHE A 5 -3.82 -10.26 -11.18
N THR A 6 -4.91 -9.53 -11.04
CA THR A 6 -5.29 -8.51 -11.99
C THR A 6 -5.91 -7.32 -11.29
N PHE A 7 -5.58 -6.13 -11.74
CA PHE A 7 -6.11 -4.88 -11.22
C PHE A 7 -6.12 -3.83 -12.33
N ASP A 8 -6.89 -2.77 -12.14
CA ASP A 8 -6.96 -1.68 -13.10
C ASP A 8 -6.18 -0.47 -12.58
N SER A 9 -5.84 0.46 -13.47
CA SER A 9 -5.23 1.73 -13.12
C SER A 9 -5.84 2.87 -13.93
N GLU A 10 -6.07 4.01 -13.30
CA GLU A 10 -6.48 5.25 -13.98
C GLU A 10 -5.26 6.06 -14.47
N ILE A 11 -4.05 5.70 -14.02
CA ILE A 11 -2.79 6.36 -14.31
C ILE A 11 -1.72 5.39 -14.81
N ASP A 12 -0.73 5.92 -15.52
CA ASP A 12 0.57 5.26 -15.62
C ASP A 12 1.39 5.58 -14.35
N TYR A 13 2.06 4.59 -13.78
CA TYR A 13 2.84 4.74 -12.55
C TYR A 13 4.15 3.95 -12.61
N SER A 14 5.26 4.68 -12.44
CA SER A 14 6.61 4.12 -12.36
C SER A 14 7.13 4.08 -10.92
N GLY A 15 8.03 3.14 -10.65
CA GLY A 15 8.67 3.00 -9.34
C GLY A 15 7.90 2.12 -8.35
N ALA A 16 7.01 1.26 -8.85
CA ALA A 16 6.34 0.25 -8.04
C ALA A 16 7.31 -0.85 -7.60
N TYR A 17 7.02 -1.44 -6.45
CA TYR A 17 7.69 -2.64 -5.95
C TYR A 17 6.68 -3.76 -5.77
N LEU A 18 7.11 -4.99 -5.99
CA LEU A 18 6.39 -6.17 -5.55
C LEU A 18 6.99 -6.64 -4.23
N ALA A 19 6.16 -6.91 -3.24
CA ALA A 19 6.57 -7.47 -1.96
C ALA A 19 5.90 -8.82 -1.69
N PHE A 20 6.69 -9.79 -1.25
CA PHE A 20 6.29 -11.20 -1.12
C PHE A 20 7.22 -11.94 -0.14
N GLU A 21 6.71 -13.04 0.42
CA GLU A 21 7.50 -13.98 1.20
C GLU A 21 8.02 -15.16 0.36
N GLU A 22 8.84 -16.01 0.97
CA GLU A 22 9.37 -17.25 0.37
C GLU A 22 10.15 -17.03 -0.94
N ALA A 23 11.07 -16.06 -0.97
CA ALA A 23 11.82 -15.72 -2.18
C ALA A 23 12.59 -16.90 -2.82
N ASP A 24 13.01 -17.88 -2.03
CA ASP A 24 13.69 -19.08 -2.52
C ASP A 24 12.76 -20.01 -3.32
N ARG A 25 11.45 -19.98 -3.04
CA ARG A 25 10.44 -20.81 -3.71
C ARG A 25 9.79 -20.12 -4.90
N LEU A 26 9.92 -18.79 -5.00
CA LEU A 26 9.42 -18.03 -6.14
C LEU A 26 10.35 -18.22 -7.34
N GLU A 27 9.91 -18.98 -8.34
CA GLU A 27 10.70 -19.29 -9.54
C GLU A 27 10.62 -18.17 -10.58
N LYS A 28 9.42 -17.62 -10.78
CA LYS A 28 9.17 -16.65 -11.86
C LYS A 28 8.20 -15.56 -11.46
N ILE A 29 8.50 -14.34 -11.90
CA ILE A 29 7.62 -13.17 -11.82
C ILE A 29 7.42 -12.64 -13.24
N VAL A 30 6.16 -12.47 -13.64
CA VAL A 30 5.79 -11.81 -14.89
C VAL A 30 4.85 -10.66 -14.57
N PHE A 31 5.17 -9.46 -15.05
CA PHE A 31 4.33 -8.29 -14.88
C PHE A 31 4.03 -7.65 -16.23
N ASN A 32 2.73 -7.54 -16.56
CA ASN A 32 2.24 -7.08 -17.86
C ASN A 32 2.89 -7.81 -19.05
N GLY A 33 3.12 -9.12 -18.90
CA GLY A 33 3.74 -9.97 -19.92
C GLY A 33 5.27 -9.91 -19.98
N ASN A 34 5.92 -9.09 -19.15
CA ASN A 34 7.38 -8.97 -19.09
C ASN A 34 7.94 -9.75 -17.90
N ASP A 35 9.01 -10.51 -18.13
CA ASP A 35 9.74 -11.20 -17.07
C ASP A 35 10.43 -10.16 -16.16
N ILE A 36 10.21 -10.28 -14.85
CA ILE A 36 10.83 -9.42 -13.84
C ILE A 36 11.98 -10.19 -13.19
N ALA A 37 13.17 -9.58 -13.20
CA ALA A 37 14.33 -10.15 -12.52
C ALA A 37 14.10 -10.19 -11.01
N LYS A 38 14.38 -11.33 -10.37
CA LYS A 38 14.27 -11.51 -8.91
C LYS A 38 15.48 -10.90 -8.19
N GLU A 39 15.72 -9.62 -8.40
CA GLU A 39 16.76 -8.83 -7.73
C GLU A 39 16.20 -8.22 -6.44
N LEU A 40 16.41 -8.90 -5.31
CA LEU A 40 15.88 -8.47 -4.02
C LEU A 40 16.47 -7.11 -3.62
N CYS A 41 15.62 -6.14 -3.30
CA CYS A 41 16.00 -4.76 -2.99
C CYS A 41 15.48 -4.29 -1.61
N GLY A 42 15.67 -5.14 -0.61
CA GLY A 42 15.28 -4.89 0.78
C GLY A 42 13.93 -5.47 1.17
N ASN A 43 13.38 -5.03 2.29
CA ASN A 43 12.18 -5.58 2.91
C ASN A 43 11.04 -4.55 2.99
N PHE A 44 9.82 -5.03 3.22
CA PHE A 44 8.65 -4.17 3.44
C PHE A 44 8.39 -3.90 4.92
N VAL A 45 7.51 -4.68 5.57
CA VAL A 45 7.12 -4.50 6.98
C VAL A 45 7.69 -5.57 7.91
N ASP A 46 8.18 -6.67 7.32
CA ASP A 46 8.82 -7.78 8.02
C ASP A 46 10.10 -8.18 7.27
N ILE A 47 11.09 -8.70 8.00
CA ILE A 47 12.37 -9.16 7.46
C ILE A 47 12.23 -10.35 6.49
N SER A 48 11.11 -11.07 6.54
CA SER A 48 10.75 -12.19 5.65
C SER A 48 9.98 -11.75 4.41
N ILE A 49 9.47 -10.50 4.37
CA ILE A 49 8.77 -9.94 3.21
C ILE A 49 9.77 -9.16 2.38
N PHE A 50 10.27 -9.80 1.32
CA PHE A 50 11.24 -9.24 0.40
C PHE A 50 10.58 -8.36 -0.66
N LYS A 51 11.35 -7.46 -1.26
CA LYS A 51 10.89 -6.60 -2.37
C LYS A 51 11.71 -6.83 -3.63
N VAL A 52 11.06 -6.71 -4.78
CA VAL A 52 11.72 -6.50 -6.08
C VAL A 52 11.08 -5.29 -6.76
N LYS A 53 11.81 -4.66 -7.69
CA LYS A 53 11.25 -3.59 -8.51
C LYS A 53 10.33 -4.19 -9.58
N LEU A 54 9.18 -3.57 -9.80
CA LEU A 54 8.33 -3.85 -10.95
C LEU A 54 8.66 -2.89 -12.10
N THR A 55 8.31 -3.31 -13.32
CA THR A 55 8.13 -2.37 -14.44
C THR A 55 6.88 -1.51 -14.20
N ASP A 56 6.64 -0.55 -15.10
CA ASP A 56 5.56 0.41 -14.95
C ASP A 56 4.19 -0.25 -14.86
N ILE A 57 3.38 0.25 -13.92
CA ILE A 57 1.93 0.04 -13.93
C ILE A 57 1.39 0.92 -15.06
N VAL A 58 0.62 0.33 -15.97
CA VAL A 58 0.05 1.05 -17.11
C VAL A 58 -1.39 1.44 -16.82
N LYS A 59 -1.85 2.55 -17.39
CA LYS A 59 -3.27 2.89 -17.38
C LYS A 59 -4.09 1.77 -18.04
N GLY A 60 -5.20 1.39 -17.42
CA GLY A 60 -6.02 0.25 -17.80
C GLY A 60 -5.64 -1.01 -17.03
N ARG A 61 -5.74 -2.16 -17.70
CA ARG A 61 -5.60 -3.48 -17.07
C ARG A 61 -4.14 -3.85 -16.85
N ASN A 62 -3.81 -4.25 -15.63
CA ASN A 62 -2.50 -4.79 -15.26
C ASN A 62 -2.64 -6.26 -14.81
N VAL A 63 -1.60 -7.04 -15.08
CA VAL A 63 -1.56 -8.47 -14.75
C VAL A 63 -0.23 -8.81 -14.09
N LEU A 64 -0.30 -9.43 -12.93
CA LEU A 64 0.84 -10.01 -12.22
C LEU A 64 0.68 -11.53 -12.20
N GLU A 65 1.69 -12.24 -12.64
CA GLU A 65 1.77 -13.70 -12.56
C GLU A 65 3.01 -14.11 -11.78
N MET A 66 2.83 -15.03 -10.84
CA MET A 66 3.89 -15.52 -9.96
C MET A 66 3.87 -17.05 -9.94
N THR A 67 5.00 -17.66 -10.30
CA THR A 67 5.16 -19.11 -10.31
C THR A 67 6.04 -19.54 -9.14
N TYR A 68 5.48 -20.38 -8.28
CA TYR A 68 6.13 -20.94 -7.11
C TYR A 68 6.39 -22.44 -7.29
N ASP A 69 7.54 -22.92 -6.81
CA ASP A 69 7.76 -24.32 -6.50
C ASP A 69 6.90 -24.68 -5.27
N TYR A 70 5.73 -25.28 -5.56
CA TYR A 70 4.68 -25.50 -4.58
C TYR A 70 4.58 -26.99 -4.25
N GLY A 71 4.69 -27.33 -2.97
CA GLY A 71 4.57 -28.69 -2.46
C GLY A 71 3.81 -28.77 -1.15
N GLU A 72 3.80 -29.96 -0.54
CA GLU A 72 3.02 -30.29 0.67
C GLU A 72 3.34 -29.42 1.90
N LYS A 73 4.48 -28.71 1.90
CA LYS A 73 4.95 -27.82 2.98
C LYS A 73 5.07 -26.36 2.55
N THR A 74 4.25 -25.97 1.58
CA THR A 74 4.22 -24.61 1.05
C THR A 74 2.88 -23.97 1.34
N ASP A 75 2.92 -22.85 2.07
CA ASP A 75 1.77 -22.00 2.32
C ASP A 75 1.91 -20.74 1.46
N ILE A 76 0.91 -20.47 0.63
CA ILE A 76 0.90 -19.26 -0.18
C ILE A 76 0.48 -18.09 0.69
N GLU A 77 1.41 -17.16 0.88
CA GLU A 77 1.21 -15.94 1.65
C GLU A 77 0.73 -14.75 0.79
N ASN A 78 0.40 -13.67 1.48
CA ASN A 78 -0.04 -12.43 0.83
C ASN A 78 1.07 -11.80 -0.03
N VAL A 79 0.65 -11.14 -1.10
CA VAL A 79 1.52 -10.40 -2.02
C VAL A 79 1.03 -8.96 -2.14
N PHE A 80 1.97 -8.02 -2.14
CA PHE A 80 1.66 -6.59 -2.15
C PHE A 80 2.33 -5.88 -3.33
N ILE A 81 1.60 -4.98 -3.97
CA ILE A 81 2.18 -3.99 -4.88
C ILE A 81 2.30 -2.69 -4.09
N LEU A 82 3.52 -2.19 -3.97
CA LEU A 82 3.87 -1.02 -3.18
C LEU A 82 4.20 0.15 -4.10
N GLY A 83 3.77 1.35 -3.70
CA GLY A 83 4.10 2.58 -4.40
C GLY A 83 3.43 3.78 -3.76
N ASN A 84 3.75 4.97 -4.28
CA ASN A 84 3.17 6.24 -3.88
C ASN A 84 1.96 6.57 -4.77
N PHE A 85 0.89 5.79 -4.61
CA PHE A 85 -0.38 5.95 -5.32
C PHE A 85 -1.55 5.64 -4.38
N GLY A 86 -2.74 6.10 -4.74
CA GLY A 86 -3.96 5.72 -4.05
C GLY A 86 -4.60 4.47 -4.66
N VAL A 87 -5.53 3.86 -3.95
CA VAL A 87 -6.36 2.77 -4.48
C VAL A 87 -7.84 3.04 -4.21
N LYS A 88 -8.65 2.94 -5.27
CA LYS A 88 -10.12 2.95 -5.19
C LYS A 88 -10.63 1.51 -5.19
N ILE A 89 -11.55 1.19 -4.28
CA ILE A 89 -12.22 -0.10 -4.23
C ILE A 89 -13.69 0.07 -4.56
N MET A 90 -14.17 -0.68 -5.56
CA MET A 90 -15.58 -0.80 -5.91
C MET A 90 -15.97 -2.27 -5.87
N GLY A 91 -16.57 -2.72 -4.77
CA GLY A 91 -16.83 -4.14 -4.52
C GLY A 91 -15.52 -4.95 -4.48
N THR A 92 -15.32 -5.82 -5.46
CA THR A 92 -14.09 -6.63 -5.60
C THR A 92 -13.05 -6.01 -6.51
N GLU A 93 -13.36 -4.91 -7.20
CA GLU A 93 -12.46 -4.22 -8.12
C GLU A 93 -11.51 -3.30 -7.36
N LYS A 94 -10.22 -3.39 -7.70
CA LYS A 94 -9.16 -2.53 -7.16
C LYS A 94 -8.60 -1.73 -8.33
N THR A 95 -8.59 -0.42 -8.19
CA THR A 95 -8.11 0.49 -9.22
C THR A 95 -7.06 1.42 -8.62
N VAL A 96 -5.85 1.41 -9.19
CA VAL A 96 -4.82 2.39 -8.87
C VAL A 96 -5.26 3.77 -9.36
N ILE A 97 -5.16 4.77 -8.49
CA ILE A 97 -5.54 6.16 -8.75
C ILE A 97 -4.36 7.08 -8.39
N PRO A 98 -4.36 8.36 -8.83
CA PRO A 98 -3.41 9.33 -8.32
C PRO A 98 -3.39 9.34 -6.79
N MET A 99 -2.20 9.53 -6.20
CA MET A 99 -2.06 9.70 -4.76
C MET A 99 -2.96 10.88 -4.31
N PRO A 100 -3.88 10.68 -3.35
CA PRO A 100 -4.70 11.78 -2.85
C PRO A 100 -3.82 12.85 -2.20
N GLU A 101 -3.91 14.09 -2.68
CA GLU A 101 -3.11 15.21 -2.14
C GLU A 101 -3.58 15.66 -0.76
N LYS A 102 -4.89 15.52 -0.50
CA LYS A 102 -5.55 15.90 0.74
C LYS A 102 -6.63 14.89 1.06
N ILE A 103 -6.78 14.62 2.35
CA ILE A 103 -7.86 13.80 2.89
C ILE A 103 -8.52 14.54 4.06
N GLY A 104 -9.80 14.28 4.26
CA GLY A 104 -10.55 14.74 5.41
C GLY A 104 -10.42 13.80 6.60
N PHE A 105 -10.79 14.30 7.77
CA PHE A 105 -10.94 13.44 8.95
C PHE A 105 -12.04 12.42 8.70
N GLY A 106 -11.74 11.13 8.94
CA GLY A 106 -12.72 10.06 8.83
C GLY A 106 -12.10 8.78 8.29
N ASP A 107 -12.94 7.97 7.66
CA ASP A 107 -12.54 6.69 7.08
C ASP A 107 -11.63 6.89 5.88
N ILE A 108 -10.34 6.56 6.05
CA ILE A 108 -9.30 6.73 5.02
C ILE A 108 -9.46 5.70 3.89
N THR A 109 -10.15 4.59 4.14
CA THR A 109 -10.31 3.52 3.16
C THR A 109 -11.15 3.97 1.97
N ARG A 110 -12.07 4.91 2.21
CA ARG A 110 -12.89 5.57 1.18
C ARG A 110 -12.20 6.75 0.51
N GLN A 111 -11.00 7.11 0.96
CA GLN A 111 -10.25 8.30 0.52
C GLN A 111 -8.97 7.93 -0.22
N GLY A 112 -8.90 6.73 -0.79
CA GLY A 112 -7.74 6.26 -1.56
C GLY A 112 -6.72 5.45 -0.78
N PHE A 113 -6.97 5.15 0.50
CA PHE A 113 -6.05 4.42 1.38
C PHE A 113 -6.64 3.12 1.97
N PRO A 114 -7.31 2.25 1.20
CA PRO A 114 -7.96 1.05 1.74
C PRO A 114 -6.99 -0.02 2.25
N PHE A 115 -5.74 0.01 1.79
CA PHE A 115 -4.69 -0.94 2.18
C PHE A 115 -3.53 -0.27 2.95
N TYR A 116 -3.68 1.00 3.32
CA TYR A 116 -2.63 1.71 4.04
C TYR A 116 -2.63 1.31 5.51
N GLY A 117 -1.47 0.88 6.00
CA GLY A 117 -1.30 0.34 7.36
C GLY A 117 -0.28 1.08 8.22
N ASP A 118 0.09 2.30 7.84
CA ASP A 118 1.09 3.12 8.55
C ASP A 118 0.48 4.46 9.01
N ASN A 119 1.31 5.40 9.42
CA ASN A 119 0.93 6.65 10.06
C ASN A 119 0.33 7.68 9.09
N ILE A 120 -0.82 8.23 9.44
CA ILE A 120 -1.38 9.41 8.78
C ILE A 120 -1.23 10.62 9.69
N THR A 121 -0.53 11.65 9.20
CA THR A 121 -0.36 12.91 9.91
C THR A 121 -1.26 13.99 9.32
N TYR A 122 -2.26 14.43 10.07
CA TYR A 122 -3.05 15.61 9.73
C TYR A 122 -2.33 16.87 10.23
N LYS A 123 -2.14 17.86 9.36
CA LYS A 123 -1.56 19.17 9.70
C LYS A 123 -2.58 20.26 9.40
N PHE A 124 -2.93 21.05 10.41
CA PHE A 124 -3.88 22.15 10.28
C PHE A 124 -3.60 23.24 11.32
N ASN A 125 -4.03 24.46 11.02
CA ASN A 125 -4.01 25.57 11.97
C ASN A 125 -5.32 25.60 12.75
N ALA A 126 -5.25 25.94 14.03
CA ALA A 126 -6.43 26.13 14.86
C ALA A 126 -6.29 27.42 15.68
N THR A 127 -7.42 28.09 15.92
CA THR A 127 -7.48 29.30 16.76
C THR A 127 -8.25 28.97 18.03
N SER A 128 -7.66 29.27 19.18
CA SER A 128 -8.29 29.09 20.49
C SER A 128 -8.87 30.40 20.99
N VAL A 129 -10.00 30.30 21.71
CA VAL A 129 -10.52 31.42 22.50
C VAL A 129 -9.90 31.31 23.89
N ASN A 130 -9.24 32.37 24.36
CA ASN A 130 -8.53 32.41 25.65
C ASN A 130 -7.41 31.37 25.82
N GLY A 131 -6.75 30.96 24.72
CA GLY A 131 -5.60 30.05 24.77
C GLY A 131 -5.93 28.60 25.11
N LYS A 132 -7.22 28.21 25.14
CA LYS A 132 -7.67 26.84 25.44
C LYS A 132 -8.30 26.20 24.22
N MET A 133 -7.92 24.96 23.94
CA MET A 133 -8.47 24.17 22.85
C MET A 133 -8.52 22.70 23.29
N ASP A 134 -9.68 22.08 23.11
CA ASP A 134 -9.87 20.65 23.32
C ASP A 134 -9.82 19.95 21.96
N ILE A 135 -8.95 18.94 21.83
CA ILE A 135 -8.93 18.04 20.68
C ILE A 135 -9.64 16.76 21.08
N CYS A 136 -10.70 16.40 20.35
CA CYS A 136 -11.44 15.17 20.57
C CYS A 136 -11.42 14.30 19.31
N ALA A 137 -11.01 13.05 19.46
CA ALA A 137 -11.07 12.03 18.41
C ALA A 137 -12.25 11.07 18.67
N SER A 138 -13.48 11.59 18.63
CA SER A 138 -14.69 10.90 19.11
C SER A 138 -15.01 9.56 18.40
N TRP A 139 -14.43 9.34 17.21
CA TRP A 139 -14.66 8.14 16.40
C TRP A 139 -13.35 7.44 16.01
N TYR A 140 -12.32 7.57 16.86
CA TYR A 140 -11.01 7.00 16.58
C TYR A 140 -11.07 5.46 16.43
N ARG A 141 -10.53 4.96 15.31
CA ARG A 141 -10.39 3.54 14.99
C ARG A 141 -9.01 3.27 14.40
N GLY A 142 -8.00 3.26 15.26
CA GLY A 142 -6.62 2.93 14.92
C GLY A 142 -5.88 2.37 16.13
N ALA A 143 -4.55 2.19 16.02
CA ALA A 143 -3.72 1.65 17.10
C ALA A 143 -3.28 2.71 18.12
N MET A 144 -2.81 3.87 17.65
CA MET A 144 -2.34 4.98 18.49
C MET A 144 -2.62 6.35 17.85
N ILE A 145 -2.83 7.36 18.69
CA ILE A 145 -2.86 8.77 18.29
C ILE A 145 -1.83 9.55 19.11
N SER A 146 -1.15 10.49 18.46
CA SER A 146 -0.32 11.50 19.12
C SER A 146 -0.72 12.88 18.61
N VAL A 147 -0.50 13.90 19.43
CA VAL A 147 -0.83 15.29 19.11
C VAL A 147 0.37 16.16 19.38
N LYS A 148 0.74 16.96 18.37
CA LYS A 148 1.74 18.02 18.50
C LYS A 148 1.11 19.38 18.29
N VAL A 149 1.39 20.31 19.19
CA VAL A 149 1.01 21.72 19.07
C VAL A 149 2.28 22.55 18.99
N ASP A 150 2.44 23.31 17.91
CA ASP A 150 3.64 24.14 17.65
C ASP A 150 4.98 23.39 17.79
N GLY A 151 4.97 22.09 17.46
CA GLY A 151 6.15 21.22 17.52
C GLY A 151 6.33 20.45 18.83
N GLU A 152 5.51 20.73 19.85
CA GLU A 152 5.57 20.07 21.16
C GLU A 152 4.51 18.98 21.31
N GLU A 153 4.89 17.79 21.81
CA GLU A 153 3.97 16.70 22.16
C GLU A 153 3.03 17.11 23.31
N LYS A 154 1.78 16.65 23.27
CA LYS A 154 0.74 16.89 24.30
C LYS A 154 0.12 15.60 24.80
#